data_AF-A0A3D1MZK8-F1
#
_entry.id   AF-A0A3D1MZK8-F1
#
_cell.length_a   1.000
_cell.length_b   1.000
_cell.length_c   1.000
_cell.angle_alpha   90.00
_cell.angle_beta   90.00
_cell.angle_gamma   90.00
#
_symmetry.space_group_name_H-M   'P 1'
#
loop_
_entity.id
_entity.type
_entity.pdbx_description
1 polymer ?
#
loop_
_entity_poly.entity_id
_entity_poly.type
_entity_poly.pdbx_seq_one_letter_code
_entity_poly.pdbx_strand_id
1 'polypeptide(L)'
;MRLFQPRHKLSALGHKLSRSSFKNVWRRAYGLWQFLPMAIAVSKTYGLWRARRPYGLRQSQYHQLMSTKGVFRVKCPSCGDNFDADFWTVVRGDSDADLKDLIISGEFDLLGCPRCSTVFSHEEPFLYLDPRYELLVFVMPENYRPEKEKWLAKMRADYEALDPASFGGRLAGLEPAYFFGVGELSPLLSRDRDMEEESEVLACLAGESNFKTAKIKAGEARLRDLPFCLPYSGPAPVKGGALSAVKKLLAVNDALPRLKNLLKELEVLAAEEIPFVK
;
A
#
# COMPACT_ATOMS: atom_id res chain seq x y z
N MET A 1 -3.79 -66.82 -2.66
CA MET A 1 -2.96 -65.77 -3.33
C MET A 1 -2.39 -64.88 -2.23
N ARG A 2 -1.08 -64.65 -2.06
CA ARG A 2 -0.04 -64.09 -2.96
C ARG A 2 -0.26 -62.62 -3.38
N LEU A 3 0.41 -61.72 -2.65
CA LEU A 3 1.08 -60.48 -3.11
C LEU A 3 0.14 -59.33 -3.58
N PHE A 4 0.56 -58.06 -3.73
CA PHE A 4 1.91 -57.45 -3.80
C PHE A 4 1.89 -56.02 -3.18
N GLN A 5 2.95 -55.55 -2.52
CA GLN A 5 3.18 -54.11 -2.20
C GLN A 5 4.11 -53.48 -3.25
N PRO A 6 4.05 -52.15 -3.47
CA PRO A 6 5.29 -51.40 -3.26
C PRO A 6 5.15 -50.04 -2.56
N ARG A 7 6.29 -49.58 -2.04
CA ARG A 7 6.54 -48.24 -1.48
C ARG A 7 6.83 -47.21 -2.59
N HIS A 8 7.16 -45.99 -2.15
CA HIS A 8 7.79 -44.85 -2.85
C HIS A 8 6.82 -43.74 -3.28
N LYS A 9 7.18 -42.44 -3.16
CA LYS A 9 8.40 -41.81 -2.61
C LYS A 9 8.04 -40.44 -2.01
N LEU A 10 8.48 -40.16 -0.79
CA LEU A 10 8.68 -38.77 -0.35
C LEU A 10 9.97 -38.27 -0.99
N SER A 11 9.87 -37.35 -1.96
CA SER A 11 11.01 -36.70 -2.61
C SER A 11 10.91 -35.19 -2.41
N ALA A 12 11.82 -34.62 -1.62
CA ALA A 12 11.88 -33.18 -1.40
C ALA A 12 12.37 -32.45 -2.65
N LEU A 13 11.69 -31.37 -3.03
CA LEU A 13 12.18 -30.36 -3.96
C LEU A 13 11.88 -28.96 -3.39
N GLY A 14 12.74 -28.53 -2.47
CA GLY A 14 12.65 -27.21 -1.85
C GLY A 14 13.06 -26.10 -2.82
N HIS A 15 12.11 -25.61 -3.63
CA HIS A 15 12.34 -24.45 -4.48
C HIS A 15 12.45 -23.17 -3.65
N LYS A 16 13.70 -22.79 -3.34
CA LYS A 16 14.04 -21.43 -2.90
C LYS A 16 13.80 -20.44 -4.04
N LEU A 17 12.56 -20.00 -4.23
CA LEU A 17 12.28 -18.81 -5.03
C LEU A 17 12.84 -17.59 -4.29
N SER A 18 13.75 -16.88 -4.94
CA SER A 18 14.50 -15.76 -4.35
C SER A 18 13.86 -14.41 -4.73
N ARG A 19 14.54 -13.31 -4.37
CA ARG A 19 14.15 -11.91 -4.64
C ARG A 19 13.93 -11.55 -6.14
N SER A 20 14.00 -12.51 -7.07
CA SER A 20 13.88 -12.30 -8.51
C SER A 20 12.44 -12.36 -9.06
N SER A 21 11.51 -13.09 -8.42
CA SER A 21 10.17 -13.33 -9.00
C SER A 21 9.41 -12.05 -9.33
N PHE A 22 9.28 -11.11 -8.39
CA PHE A 22 8.52 -9.86 -8.62
C PHE A 22 9.10 -9.02 -9.76
N LYS A 23 10.44 -8.86 -9.81
CA LYS A 23 11.13 -8.17 -10.92
C LYS A 23 10.92 -8.89 -12.25
N ASN A 24 10.79 -10.22 -12.26
CA ASN A 24 10.63 -11.02 -13.48
C ASN A 24 9.19 -11.06 -14.01
N VAL A 25 8.18 -10.96 -13.14
CA VAL A 25 6.77 -10.81 -13.58
C VAL A 25 6.61 -9.47 -14.29
N TRP A 26 6.95 -8.36 -13.63
CA TRP A 26 6.87 -7.02 -14.23
C TRP A 26 7.74 -6.86 -15.49
N ARG A 27 9.00 -7.34 -15.49
CA ARG A 27 9.85 -7.28 -16.70
C ARG A 27 9.34 -8.12 -17.88
N ARG A 28 8.58 -9.18 -17.63
CA ARG A 28 7.92 -9.96 -18.70
C ARG A 28 6.63 -9.29 -19.18
N ALA A 29 5.87 -8.68 -18.27
CA ALA A 29 4.58 -8.07 -18.57
C ALA A 29 4.67 -6.75 -19.37
N TYR A 30 5.84 -6.10 -19.43
CA TYR A 30 6.05 -4.81 -20.12
C TYR A 30 7.19 -4.80 -21.16
N GLY A 31 7.80 -5.97 -21.44
CA GLY A 31 8.50 -6.25 -22.70
C GLY A 31 9.83 -5.55 -22.98
N LEU A 32 10.95 -6.15 -22.53
CA LEU A 32 12.29 -5.86 -23.04
C LEU A 32 13.14 -7.14 -23.15
N TRP A 33 14.01 -7.21 -24.16
CA TRP A 33 14.70 -8.43 -24.60
C TRP A 33 16.00 -8.74 -23.84
N GLN A 34 16.60 -9.88 -24.20
CA GLN A 34 17.70 -10.57 -23.51
C GLN A 34 19.05 -9.81 -23.52
N PHE A 35 19.85 -9.94 -22.45
CA PHE A 35 21.29 -10.32 -22.51
C PHE A 35 21.90 -10.64 -21.11
N LEU A 36 22.76 -11.66 -21.05
CA LEU A 36 23.60 -12.19 -19.94
C LEU A 36 24.52 -13.29 -20.55
N PRO A 37 25.59 -13.82 -19.89
CA PRO A 37 26.17 -13.56 -18.55
C PRO A 37 27.66 -13.07 -18.67
N MET A 38 28.75 -13.44 -17.94
CA MET A 38 29.05 -14.43 -16.88
C MET A 38 30.40 -14.19 -16.14
N ALA A 39 30.40 -13.86 -14.84
CA ALA A 39 31.54 -14.00 -13.89
C ALA A 39 31.03 -13.78 -12.43
N ILE A 40 31.40 -14.45 -11.32
CA ILE A 40 32.49 -15.39 -10.89
C ILE A 40 33.82 -14.70 -10.50
N ALA A 41 34.47 -14.90 -9.33
CA ALA A 41 34.08 -15.28 -7.94
C ALA A 41 35.31 -15.22 -6.97
N VAL A 42 35.11 -15.27 -5.63
CA VAL A 42 36.12 -15.54 -4.54
C VAL A 42 37.17 -14.41 -4.31
N SER A 43 37.63 -13.97 -3.11
CA SER A 43 38.01 -14.63 -1.83
C SER A 43 37.92 -13.63 -0.63
N LYS A 44 37.52 -14.04 0.60
CA LYS A 44 38.28 -14.56 1.79
C LYS A 44 39.07 -13.55 2.67
N THR A 45 38.76 -13.56 3.97
CA THR A 45 39.55 -13.13 5.17
C THR A 45 39.99 -11.65 5.25
N TYR A 46 40.13 -11.00 6.41
CA TYR A 46 40.17 -11.38 7.85
C TYR A 46 39.02 -10.64 8.62
N GLY A 47 38.87 -10.57 9.95
CA GLY A 47 39.64 -11.06 11.10
C GLY A 47 38.93 -10.68 12.42
N LEU A 48 39.00 -11.54 13.43
CA LEU A 48 38.31 -11.42 14.73
C LEU A 48 38.54 -10.09 15.48
N TRP A 49 37.46 -9.52 16.04
CA TRP A 49 37.43 -8.97 17.41
C TRP A 49 36.05 -9.20 18.06
N ARG A 50 36.02 -9.47 19.36
CA ARG A 50 34.78 -9.73 20.12
C ARG A 50 34.43 -8.53 21.01
N ALA A 51 33.20 -8.04 20.93
CA ALA A 51 32.56 -7.24 21.96
C ALA A 51 31.17 -7.83 22.28
N ARG A 52 30.90 -8.19 23.54
CA ARG A 52 29.60 -8.71 23.97
C ARG A 52 28.63 -7.54 24.18
N ARG A 53 27.46 -7.55 23.50
CA ARG A 53 26.27 -6.78 23.92
C ARG A 53 25.10 -7.75 24.11
N PRO A 54 24.48 -7.86 25.30
CA PRO A 54 23.41 -8.82 25.55
C PRO A 54 22.02 -8.18 25.34
N TYR A 55 21.59 -8.00 24.09
CA TYR A 55 20.17 -7.76 23.77
C TYR A 55 19.77 -8.51 22.50
N GLY A 56 19.06 -9.64 22.68
CA GLY A 56 18.65 -10.56 21.62
C GLY A 56 17.40 -10.11 20.86
N LEU A 57 17.42 -8.95 20.22
CA LEU A 57 16.40 -8.60 19.23
C LEU A 57 16.61 -9.44 17.96
N ARG A 58 15.60 -10.25 17.61
CA ARG A 58 15.62 -11.10 16.42
C ARG A 58 15.60 -10.23 15.16
N GLN A 59 16.74 -10.14 14.46
CA GLN A 59 16.87 -9.46 13.15
C GLN A 59 16.12 -10.17 11.99
N SER A 60 15.22 -11.11 12.28
CA SER A 60 14.61 -12.01 11.31
C SER A 60 13.19 -11.61 10.84
N GLN A 61 12.80 -10.33 10.98
CA GLN A 61 11.45 -9.87 10.59
C GLN A 61 11.42 -8.52 9.85
N TYR A 62 12.55 -7.81 9.75
CA TYR A 62 12.67 -6.56 8.98
C TYR A 62 13.05 -6.79 7.50
N HIS A 63 12.45 -7.79 6.85
CA HIS A 63 12.50 -7.90 5.38
C HIS A 63 11.42 -6.99 4.77
N GLN A 64 11.52 -5.69 5.05
CA GLN A 64 10.61 -4.68 4.53
C GLN A 64 10.66 -4.69 3.00
N LEU A 65 9.50 -4.91 2.37
CA LEU A 65 9.24 -4.54 0.98
C LEU A 65 9.21 -3.01 0.93
N MET A 66 10.37 -2.35 0.87
CA MET A 66 10.43 -0.89 0.67
C MET A 66 9.90 -0.51 -0.71
N SER A 67 9.59 0.77 -0.93
CA SER A 67 9.30 1.26 -2.28
C SER A 67 10.44 0.90 -3.25
N THR A 68 10.11 0.52 -4.49
CA THR A 68 11.10 0.01 -5.46
C THR A 68 11.07 0.77 -6.77
N LYS A 69 12.26 1.04 -7.31
CA LYS A 69 12.44 1.64 -8.63
C LYS A 69 12.71 0.63 -9.75
N GLY A 70 12.30 1.00 -10.95
CA GLY A 70 12.75 0.48 -12.24
C GLY A 70 13.41 1.58 -13.08
N VAL A 71 14.21 1.19 -14.06
CA VAL A 71 14.85 2.11 -15.01
C VAL A 71 14.13 1.95 -16.35
N PHE A 72 13.66 3.07 -16.92
CA PHE A 72 12.91 3.13 -18.17
C PHE A 72 13.53 4.20 -19.08
N ARG A 73 13.41 4.03 -20.40
CA ARG A 73 14.02 4.94 -21.38
C ARG A 73 13.01 5.96 -21.87
N VAL A 74 13.24 7.22 -21.52
CA VAL A 74 12.35 8.36 -21.76
C VAL A 74 12.85 9.18 -22.94
N LYS A 75 11.92 9.77 -23.69
CA LYS A 75 12.22 10.75 -24.75
C LYS A 75 11.76 12.14 -24.31
N CYS A 76 12.66 13.13 -24.31
CA CYS A 76 12.30 14.51 -24.01
C CYS A 76 11.35 15.08 -25.08
N PRO A 77 10.20 15.68 -24.71
CA PRO A 77 9.27 16.27 -25.68
C PRO A 77 9.80 17.57 -26.31
N SER A 78 10.73 18.28 -25.65
CA SER A 78 11.28 19.56 -26.14
C SER A 78 12.45 19.37 -27.12
N CYS A 79 13.48 18.60 -26.75
CA CYS A 79 14.68 18.43 -27.58
C CYS A 79 14.79 17.08 -28.31
N GLY A 80 13.83 16.16 -28.09
CA GLY A 80 13.79 14.84 -28.74
C GLY A 80 14.85 13.83 -28.25
N ASP A 81 15.69 14.22 -27.30
CA ASP A 81 16.78 13.42 -26.73
C ASP A 81 16.25 12.23 -25.91
N ASN A 82 17.01 11.13 -25.84
CA ASN A 82 16.55 9.89 -25.21
C ASN A 82 17.51 9.46 -24.09
N PHE A 83 17.03 9.45 -22.86
CA PHE A 83 17.81 9.17 -21.66
C PHE A 83 17.10 8.14 -20.77
N ASP A 84 17.86 7.44 -19.94
CA ASP A 84 17.31 6.49 -18.97
C ASP A 84 16.95 7.23 -17.67
N ALA A 85 15.75 6.97 -17.13
CA ALA A 85 15.21 7.61 -15.93
C ALA A 85 14.66 6.57 -14.94
N ASP A 86 14.52 7.00 -13.69
CA ASP A 86 14.48 6.15 -12.50
C ASP A 86 13.10 6.27 -11.82
N PHE A 87 12.15 5.43 -12.24
CA PHE A 87 10.72 5.49 -11.87
C PHE A 87 10.36 4.53 -10.73
N TRP A 88 9.47 4.96 -9.83
CA TRP A 88 8.89 4.07 -8.81
C TRP A 88 7.89 3.09 -9.44
N THR A 89 8.13 1.79 -9.30
CA THR A 89 7.21 0.73 -9.76
C THR A 89 6.39 0.14 -8.62
N VAL A 90 6.84 0.31 -7.37
CA VAL A 90 6.06 0.05 -6.16
C VAL A 90 6.27 1.20 -5.18
N VAL A 91 5.19 1.76 -4.66
CA VAL A 91 5.16 2.82 -3.64
C VAL A 91 4.49 2.29 -2.38
N ARG A 92 5.07 2.57 -1.22
CA ARG A 92 4.58 2.13 0.09
C ARG A 92 4.13 3.32 0.93
N GLY A 93 2.84 3.63 0.88
CA GLY A 93 2.24 4.68 1.71
C GLY A 93 2.42 4.44 3.22
N ASP A 94 2.60 3.19 3.65
CA ASP A 94 2.85 2.83 5.05
C ASP A 94 4.32 2.88 5.50
N SER A 95 5.27 3.24 4.63
CA SER A 95 6.68 3.42 5.01
C SER A 95 7.41 4.62 4.42
N ASP A 96 6.98 5.13 3.26
CA ASP A 96 7.70 6.14 2.50
C ASP A 96 6.80 7.39 2.32
N ALA A 97 6.64 8.16 3.40
CA ALA A 97 5.72 9.30 3.48
C ALA A 97 5.99 10.37 2.39
N ASP A 98 7.26 10.70 2.15
CA ASP A 98 7.71 11.63 1.11
C ASP A 98 7.12 11.26 -0.28
N LEU A 99 6.92 9.97 -0.56
CA LEU A 99 6.32 9.50 -1.82
C LEU A 99 4.78 9.64 -1.83
N LYS A 100 4.10 9.54 -0.67
CA LYS A 100 2.68 9.87 -0.52
C LYS A 100 2.47 11.36 -0.83
N ASP A 101 3.33 12.24 -0.30
CA ASP A 101 3.21 13.68 -0.51
C ASP A 101 3.60 14.11 -1.93
N LEU A 102 4.61 13.51 -2.57
CA LEU A 102 4.90 13.73 -4.01
C LEU A 102 3.73 13.31 -4.93
N ILE A 103 3.00 12.25 -4.59
CA ILE A 103 1.78 11.85 -5.31
C ILE A 103 0.67 12.89 -5.08
N ILE A 104 0.50 13.36 -3.84
CA ILE A 104 -0.52 14.37 -3.50
C ILE A 104 -0.21 15.71 -4.21
N SER A 105 1.04 16.17 -4.23
CA SER A 105 1.45 17.44 -4.88
C SER A 105 1.40 17.39 -6.41
N GLY A 106 1.41 16.20 -7.02
CA GLY A 106 1.51 16.03 -8.47
C GLY A 106 2.94 16.19 -9.01
N GLU A 107 3.94 15.98 -8.16
CA GLU A 107 5.36 16.07 -8.52
C GLU A 107 6.02 14.69 -8.76
N PHE A 108 5.30 13.61 -8.44
CA PHE A 108 5.78 12.22 -8.46
C PHE A 108 6.37 11.74 -9.80
N ASP A 109 5.85 12.21 -10.92
CA ASP A 109 6.21 11.79 -12.29
C ASP A 109 6.96 12.89 -13.08
N LEU A 110 7.39 13.96 -12.42
CA LEU A 110 8.13 15.06 -13.05
C LEU A 110 9.61 14.71 -13.29
N LEU A 111 10.07 14.95 -14.51
CA LEU A 111 11.44 14.70 -14.97
C LEU A 111 12.08 15.95 -15.56
N GLY A 112 13.29 16.27 -15.12
CA GLY A 112 14.16 17.25 -15.78
C GLY A 112 15.01 16.60 -16.87
N CYS A 113 14.94 17.10 -18.12
CA CYS A 113 15.81 16.61 -19.18
C CYS A 113 17.28 17.02 -18.94
N PRO A 114 18.26 16.08 -18.92
CA PRO A 114 19.66 16.40 -18.66
C PRO A 114 20.35 17.21 -19.77
N ARG A 115 19.73 17.32 -20.97
CA ARG A 115 20.30 18.00 -22.14
C ARG A 115 19.79 19.44 -22.33
N CYS A 116 18.54 19.73 -21.98
CA CYS A 116 17.92 21.04 -22.21
C CYS A 116 17.22 21.64 -20.97
N SER A 117 17.32 20.97 -19.81
CA SER A 117 16.73 21.39 -18.52
C SER A 117 15.21 21.58 -18.51
N THR A 118 14.50 21.23 -19.59
CA THR A 118 13.03 21.24 -19.62
C THR A 118 12.49 20.20 -18.65
N VAL A 119 11.60 20.64 -17.75
CA VAL A 119 10.81 19.76 -16.88
C VAL A 119 9.53 19.33 -17.60
N PHE A 120 9.18 18.06 -17.50
CA PHE A 120 7.95 17.48 -18.08
C PHE A 120 7.48 16.28 -17.25
N SER A 121 6.17 16.00 -17.29
CA SER A 121 5.58 14.78 -16.73
C SER A 121 5.78 13.60 -17.70
N HIS A 122 6.01 12.40 -17.17
CA HIS A 122 5.97 11.13 -17.91
C HIS A 122 5.49 10.02 -16.98
N GLU A 123 4.30 9.49 -17.21
CA GLU A 123 3.75 8.41 -16.38
C GLU A 123 4.23 7.01 -16.84
N GLU A 124 4.68 6.20 -15.89
CA GLU A 124 4.92 4.75 -16.06
C GLU A 124 4.01 3.96 -15.10
N PRO A 125 3.61 2.70 -15.42
CA PRO A 125 2.73 1.93 -14.55
C PRO A 125 3.38 1.58 -13.20
N PHE A 126 2.63 1.75 -12.10
CA PHE A 126 3.12 1.43 -10.75
C PHE A 126 2.04 0.88 -9.81
N LEU A 127 2.48 0.29 -8.69
CA LEU A 127 1.63 -0.24 -7.63
C LEU A 127 1.76 0.62 -6.36
N TYR A 128 0.68 1.26 -5.92
CA TYR A 128 0.61 1.91 -4.60
C TYR A 128 0.02 0.94 -3.57
N LEU A 129 0.63 0.87 -2.39
CA LEU A 129 0.26 -0.05 -1.32
C LEU A 129 0.35 0.63 0.06
N ASP A 130 -0.79 0.75 0.75
CA ASP A 130 -0.87 1.10 2.17
C ASP A 130 -1.87 0.18 2.91
N PRO A 131 -1.39 -0.90 3.56
CA PRO A 131 -2.24 -1.81 4.31
C PRO A 131 -2.88 -1.20 5.57
N ARG A 132 -2.39 -0.05 6.07
CA ARG A 132 -2.99 0.63 7.24
C ARG A 132 -4.38 1.17 6.89
N TYR A 133 -4.54 1.61 5.65
CA TYR A 133 -5.74 2.20 5.08
C TYR A 133 -6.40 1.32 4.00
N GLU A 134 -6.06 0.03 3.97
CA GLU A 134 -6.65 -0.98 3.07
C GLU A 134 -6.51 -0.63 1.58
N LEU A 135 -5.40 0.02 1.21
CA LEU A 135 -5.11 0.41 -0.17
C LEU A 135 -4.16 -0.57 -0.85
N LEU A 136 -4.64 -1.16 -1.94
CA LEU A 136 -3.88 -1.78 -3.00
C LEU A 136 -4.36 -1.14 -4.31
N VAL A 137 -3.53 -0.35 -4.97
CA VAL A 137 -3.93 0.42 -6.16
C VAL A 137 -2.93 0.20 -7.28
N PHE A 138 -3.38 -0.39 -8.39
CA PHE A 138 -2.64 -0.38 -9.65
C PHE A 138 -2.92 0.96 -10.35
N VAL A 139 -1.87 1.72 -10.66
CA VAL A 139 -1.96 2.97 -11.41
C VAL A 139 -1.34 2.76 -12.78
N MET A 140 -2.14 2.93 -13.82
CA MET A 140 -1.70 2.94 -15.22
C MET A 140 -1.55 4.38 -15.72
N PRO A 141 -0.68 4.65 -16.69
CA PRO A 141 -0.65 5.94 -17.38
C PRO A 141 -2.01 6.34 -17.96
N GLU A 142 -2.34 7.62 -17.88
CA GLU A 142 -3.58 8.21 -18.41
C GLU A 142 -3.74 7.95 -19.92
N ASN A 143 -2.62 7.92 -20.66
CA ASN A 143 -2.63 7.62 -22.09
C ASN A 143 -3.07 6.18 -22.44
N TYR A 144 -3.21 5.28 -21.45
CA TYR A 144 -3.78 3.94 -21.62
C TYR A 144 -5.30 3.90 -21.40
N ARG A 145 -5.93 4.99 -20.93
CA ARG A 145 -7.39 5.08 -20.71
C ARG A 145 -8.24 4.76 -21.96
N PRO A 146 -7.83 5.04 -23.23
CA PRO A 146 -8.56 4.59 -24.41
C PRO A 146 -8.63 3.06 -24.58
N GLU A 147 -7.69 2.30 -23.99
CA GLU A 147 -7.66 0.84 -23.98
C GLU A 147 -8.04 0.26 -22.59
N LYS A 148 -8.79 1.02 -21.77
CA LYS A 148 -9.06 0.72 -20.35
C LYS A 148 -9.48 -0.73 -20.08
N GLU A 149 -10.35 -1.32 -20.90
CA GLU A 149 -10.84 -2.69 -20.70
C GLU A 149 -9.73 -3.76 -20.81
N LYS A 150 -8.86 -3.63 -21.82
CA LYS A 150 -7.67 -4.48 -22.04
C LYS A 150 -6.71 -4.38 -20.85
N TRP A 151 -6.47 -3.17 -20.35
CA TRP A 151 -5.58 -2.95 -19.20
C TRP A 151 -6.19 -3.42 -17.88
N LEU A 152 -7.51 -3.23 -17.66
CA LEU A 152 -8.22 -3.79 -16.50
C LEU A 152 -8.18 -5.32 -16.49
N ALA A 153 -8.42 -5.97 -17.64
CA ALA A 153 -8.31 -7.42 -17.77
C ALA A 153 -6.89 -7.92 -17.46
N LYS A 154 -5.87 -7.22 -17.96
CA LYS A 154 -4.46 -7.52 -17.67
C LYS A 154 -4.14 -7.36 -16.18
N MET A 155 -4.45 -6.22 -15.57
CA MET A 155 -4.13 -5.95 -14.17
C MET A 155 -4.84 -6.93 -13.21
N ARG A 156 -6.07 -7.35 -13.55
CA ARG A 156 -6.78 -8.41 -12.83
C ARG A 156 -6.03 -9.75 -12.91
N ALA A 157 -5.62 -10.17 -14.11
CA ALA A 157 -4.85 -11.40 -14.29
C ALA A 157 -3.46 -11.34 -13.64
N ASP A 158 -2.80 -10.18 -13.68
CA ASP A 158 -1.54 -9.91 -12.98
C ASP A 158 -1.75 -10.02 -11.46
N TYR A 159 -2.86 -9.51 -10.90
CA TYR A 159 -3.22 -9.64 -9.48
C TYR A 159 -3.57 -11.08 -9.07
N GLU A 160 -4.38 -11.78 -9.85
CA GLU A 160 -4.74 -13.19 -9.63
C GLU A 160 -3.51 -14.12 -9.67
N ALA A 161 -2.44 -13.71 -10.37
CA ALA A 161 -1.15 -14.38 -10.38
C ALA A 161 -0.21 -14.00 -9.20
N LEU A 162 -0.58 -13.03 -8.34
CA LEU A 162 0.17 -12.70 -7.12
C LEU A 162 -0.21 -13.63 -5.97
N ASP A 163 0.69 -14.56 -5.64
CA ASP A 163 0.63 -15.31 -4.39
C ASP A 163 0.66 -14.35 -3.16
N PRO A 164 -0.38 -14.33 -2.29
CA PRO A 164 -0.40 -13.47 -1.11
C PRO A 164 0.75 -13.72 -0.13
N ALA A 165 1.35 -14.92 -0.11
CA ALA A 165 2.51 -15.23 0.72
C ALA A 165 3.78 -14.48 0.24
N SER A 166 3.87 -14.13 -1.05
CA SER A 166 4.95 -13.29 -1.60
C SER A 166 4.95 -11.86 -1.02
N PHE A 167 3.82 -11.41 -0.48
CA PHE A 167 3.68 -10.14 0.26
C PHE A 167 3.63 -10.34 1.78
N GLY A 168 3.99 -11.53 2.28
CA GLY A 168 3.93 -11.89 3.70
C GLY A 168 2.51 -11.86 4.27
N GLY A 169 1.50 -12.15 3.44
CA GLY A 169 0.08 -12.09 3.81
C GLY A 169 -0.54 -10.69 3.84
N ARG A 170 0.23 -9.62 3.56
CA ARG A 170 -0.27 -8.23 3.64
C ARG A 170 -1.37 -7.86 2.64
N LEU A 171 -1.55 -8.65 1.57
CA LEU A 171 -2.63 -8.47 0.59
C LEU A 171 -3.86 -9.34 0.87
N ALA A 172 -3.85 -10.19 1.91
CA ALA A 172 -4.96 -11.09 2.20
C ALA A 172 -6.22 -10.29 2.59
N GLY A 173 -7.23 -10.32 1.72
CA GLY A 173 -8.48 -9.57 1.89
C GLY A 173 -8.42 -8.10 1.48
N LEU A 174 -7.40 -7.66 0.74
CA LEU A 174 -7.40 -6.36 0.06
C LEU A 174 -7.88 -6.53 -1.38
N GLU A 175 -8.99 -5.88 -1.74
CA GLU A 175 -9.42 -5.80 -3.14
C GLU A 175 -8.63 -4.71 -3.88
N PRO A 176 -8.08 -4.99 -5.08
CA PRO A 176 -7.32 -4.01 -5.84
C PRO A 176 -8.22 -2.95 -6.48
N ALA A 177 -7.88 -1.68 -6.26
CA ALA A 177 -8.34 -0.58 -7.10
C ALA A 177 -7.46 -0.46 -8.37
N TYR A 178 -8.05 0.06 -9.44
CA TYR A 178 -7.40 0.21 -10.74
C TYR A 178 -7.63 1.62 -11.28
N PHE A 179 -6.58 2.43 -11.30
CA PHE A 179 -6.63 3.84 -11.66
C PHE A 179 -5.87 4.15 -12.96
N PHE A 180 -6.29 5.23 -13.61
CA PHE A 180 -5.67 5.79 -14.81
C PHE A 180 -5.24 7.24 -14.52
N GLY A 181 -3.93 7.46 -14.64
CA GLY A 181 -3.24 8.68 -14.26
C GLY A 181 -3.04 8.82 -12.73
N VAL A 182 -2.00 9.57 -12.33
CA VAL A 182 -1.77 9.95 -10.91
C VAL A 182 -2.94 10.80 -10.38
N GLY A 183 -3.65 11.51 -11.26
CA GLY A 183 -4.81 12.35 -10.95
C GLY A 183 -6.04 11.63 -10.40
N GLU A 184 -6.17 10.31 -10.56
CA GLU A 184 -7.20 9.51 -9.84
C GLU A 184 -6.75 9.14 -8.41
N LEU A 185 -5.43 9.00 -8.17
CA LEU A 185 -4.87 8.63 -6.86
C LEU A 185 -4.71 9.83 -5.90
N SER A 186 -4.20 10.96 -6.38
CA SER A 186 -3.92 12.15 -5.55
C SER A 186 -5.15 12.63 -4.74
N PRO A 187 -6.37 12.76 -5.32
CA PRO A 187 -7.55 13.17 -4.55
C PRO A 187 -7.97 12.16 -3.48
N LEU A 188 -7.76 10.87 -3.71
CA LEU A 188 -8.02 9.82 -2.73
C LEU A 188 -7.05 9.93 -1.55
N LEU A 189 -5.75 10.05 -1.82
CA LEU A 189 -4.73 10.16 -0.77
C LEU A 189 -4.82 11.49 0.00
N SER A 190 -5.27 12.56 -0.66
CA SER A 190 -5.58 13.84 -0.01
C SER A 190 -6.77 13.69 0.95
N ARG A 191 -7.90 13.14 0.49
CA ARG A 191 -9.07 12.89 1.33
C ARG A 191 -8.75 11.96 2.51
N ASP A 192 -7.92 10.94 2.28
CA ASP A 192 -7.42 10.05 3.35
C ASP A 192 -6.56 10.81 4.36
N ARG A 193 -5.72 11.76 3.95
CA ARG A 193 -4.95 12.61 4.88
C ARG A 193 -5.89 13.52 5.69
N ASP A 194 -6.88 14.14 5.06
CA ASP A 194 -7.90 14.94 5.77
C ASP A 194 -8.71 14.10 6.78
N MET A 195 -8.90 12.80 6.51
CA MET A 195 -9.54 11.83 7.41
C MET A 195 -8.59 11.37 8.52
N GLU A 196 -7.29 11.24 8.23
CA GLU A 196 -6.20 10.90 9.16
C GLU A 196 -6.08 12.02 10.22
N GLU A 197 -5.94 13.27 9.79
CA GLU A 197 -5.88 14.47 10.64
C GLU A 197 -7.12 14.64 11.54
N GLU A 198 -8.33 14.52 10.98
CA GLU A 198 -9.58 14.60 11.77
C GLU A 198 -9.67 13.47 12.81
N SER A 199 -9.13 12.28 12.49
CA SER A 199 -9.09 11.13 13.40
C SER A 199 -8.09 11.31 14.54
N GLU A 200 -6.95 11.96 14.30
CA GLU A 200 -5.97 12.28 15.35
C GLU A 200 -6.52 13.31 16.34
N VAL A 201 -7.16 14.38 15.85
CA VAL A 201 -7.86 15.36 16.70
C VAL A 201 -8.97 14.70 17.50
N LEU A 202 -9.77 13.82 16.86
CA LEU A 202 -10.84 13.08 17.53
C LEU A 202 -10.30 12.13 18.61
N ALA A 203 -9.19 11.44 18.36
CA ALA A 203 -8.56 10.55 19.32
C ALA A 203 -7.97 11.31 20.51
N CYS A 204 -7.43 12.52 20.30
CA CYS A 204 -6.95 13.41 21.36
C CYS A 204 -8.11 13.83 22.28
N LEU A 205 -9.17 14.42 21.71
CA LEU A 205 -10.37 14.86 22.45
C LEU A 205 -11.06 13.70 23.18
N ALA A 206 -11.07 12.50 22.58
CA ALA A 206 -11.56 11.29 23.22
C ALA A 206 -10.73 10.94 24.46
N GLY A 207 -9.39 11.00 24.37
CA GLY A 207 -8.48 10.75 25.49
C GLY A 207 -8.68 11.73 26.65
N GLU A 208 -8.74 13.04 26.36
CA GLU A 208 -9.05 14.09 27.36
C GLU A 208 -10.41 13.85 28.03
N SER A 209 -11.41 13.44 27.24
CA SER A 209 -12.76 13.11 27.72
C SER A 209 -12.88 11.74 28.40
N ASN A 210 -11.77 11.00 28.58
CA ASN A 210 -11.72 9.64 29.14
C ASN A 210 -12.54 8.58 28.35
N PHE A 211 -12.71 8.79 27.05
CA PHE A 211 -13.23 7.79 26.11
C PHE A 211 -12.11 6.95 25.51
N LYS A 212 -12.47 5.76 25.03
CA LYS A 212 -11.59 4.89 24.24
C LYS A 212 -11.88 5.09 22.76
N THR A 213 -10.91 4.74 21.92
CA THR A 213 -11.11 4.67 20.47
C THR A 213 -10.99 3.23 19.96
N ALA A 214 -11.83 2.85 19.01
CA ALA A 214 -11.71 1.62 18.22
C ALA A 214 -11.40 1.98 16.77
N LYS A 215 -10.74 1.10 16.01
CA LYS A 215 -10.42 1.37 14.60
C LYS A 215 -11.61 1.02 13.69
N ILE A 216 -11.94 1.93 12.78
CA ILE A 216 -12.93 1.71 11.71
C ILE A 216 -12.20 1.11 10.49
N LYS A 217 -12.89 0.26 9.72
CA LYS A 217 -12.43 -0.25 8.42
C LYS A 217 -12.29 0.93 7.45
N ALA A 218 -11.14 1.10 6.84
CA ALA A 218 -10.85 2.26 5.99
C ALA A 218 -11.72 2.26 4.71
N GLY A 219 -12.08 1.10 4.18
CA GLY A 219 -13.10 0.98 3.12
C GLY A 219 -14.45 1.57 3.54
N GLU A 220 -14.99 1.16 4.69
CA GLU A 220 -16.25 1.68 5.24
C GLU A 220 -16.15 3.17 5.60
N ALA A 221 -15.02 3.62 6.15
CA ALA A 221 -14.80 5.02 6.49
C ALA A 221 -14.86 5.93 5.26
N ARG A 222 -14.25 5.53 4.14
CA ARG A 222 -14.35 6.26 2.86
C ARG A 222 -15.74 6.22 2.26
N LEU A 223 -16.43 5.08 2.37
CA LEU A 223 -17.79 4.88 1.83
C LEU A 223 -18.83 5.78 2.53
N ARG A 224 -18.68 5.97 3.85
CA ARG A 224 -19.62 6.71 4.71
C ARG A 224 -19.15 8.12 5.09
N ASP A 225 -17.95 8.52 4.65
CA ASP A 225 -17.25 9.76 5.03
C ASP A 225 -17.16 9.94 6.56
N LEU A 226 -16.49 8.97 7.19
CA LEU A 226 -16.28 8.87 8.65
C LEU A 226 -14.79 9.03 9.00
N PRO A 227 -14.45 9.40 10.25
CA PRO A 227 -13.09 9.23 10.74
C PRO A 227 -12.66 7.75 10.72
N PHE A 228 -11.36 7.48 10.74
CA PHE A 228 -10.79 6.14 10.87
C PHE A 228 -10.86 5.58 12.30
N CYS A 229 -11.32 6.36 13.28
CA CYS A 229 -11.54 5.92 14.66
C CYS A 229 -12.96 6.20 15.18
N LEU A 230 -13.49 5.27 15.96
CA LEU A 230 -14.75 5.36 16.68
C LEU A 230 -14.49 5.66 18.16
N PRO A 231 -14.85 6.84 18.70
CA PRO A 231 -14.83 7.07 20.13
C PRO A 231 -16.01 6.36 20.82
N TYR A 232 -15.76 5.73 21.96
CA TYR A 232 -16.77 5.03 22.75
C TYR A 232 -16.49 5.06 24.26
N SER A 233 -17.57 4.93 25.04
CA SER A 233 -17.53 4.74 26.49
C SER A 233 -17.73 3.26 26.87
N GLY A 234 -17.17 2.85 28.02
CA GLY A 234 -17.39 1.52 28.60
C GLY A 234 -16.35 0.45 28.19
N PRO A 235 -16.72 -0.84 28.23
CA PRO A 235 -15.79 -1.95 27.99
C PRO A 235 -15.58 -2.24 26.49
N ALA A 236 -16.58 -2.02 25.63
CA ALA A 236 -16.60 -2.42 24.22
C ALA A 236 -17.27 -1.35 23.33
N PRO A 237 -16.94 -1.28 22.02
CA PRO A 237 -17.48 -0.29 21.08
C PRO A 237 -18.91 -0.66 20.61
N VAL A 238 -19.89 -0.54 21.51
CA VAL A 238 -21.33 -0.73 21.22
C VAL A 238 -22.02 0.60 20.92
N LYS A 239 -23.12 0.58 20.16
CA LYS A 239 -23.86 1.77 19.70
C LYS A 239 -24.17 2.75 20.83
N GLY A 240 -24.76 2.31 21.94
CA GLY A 240 -25.06 3.19 23.07
C GLY A 240 -23.82 3.85 23.71
N GLY A 241 -22.71 3.12 23.78
CA GLY A 241 -21.43 3.60 24.28
C GLY A 241 -20.75 4.58 23.32
N ALA A 242 -20.92 4.40 22.01
CA ALA A 242 -20.41 5.28 20.96
C ALA A 242 -21.24 6.57 20.83
N LEU A 243 -22.58 6.48 20.75
CA LEU A 243 -23.47 7.64 20.65
C LEU A 243 -23.27 8.62 21.81
N SER A 244 -23.11 8.12 23.03
CA SER A 244 -22.88 8.94 24.22
C SER A 244 -21.51 9.61 24.25
N ALA A 245 -20.48 9.00 23.63
CA ALA A 245 -19.18 9.63 23.43
C ALA A 245 -19.21 10.68 22.30
N VAL A 246 -19.71 10.32 21.11
CA VAL A 246 -19.82 11.21 19.94
C VAL A 246 -20.63 12.47 20.26
N LYS A 247 -21.79 12.36 20.94
CA LYS A 247 -22.60 13.53 21.31
C LYS A 247 -21.91 14.46 22.31
N LYS A 248 -21.05 13.94 23.19
CA LYS A 248 -20.24 14.76 24.10
C LYS A 248 -19.07 15.42 23.38
N LEU A 249 -18.39 14.70 22.49
CA LEU A 249 -17.26 15.24 21.73
C LEU A 249 -17.72 16.34 20.75
N LEU A 250 -18.88 16.19 20.12
CA LEU A 250 -19.50 17.26 19.31
C LEU A 250 -19.91 18.50 20.11
N ALA A 251 -20.14 18.38 21.42
CA ALA A 251 -20.40 19.51 22.30
C ALA A 251 -19.12 20.21 22.80
N VAL A 252 -17.95 19.58 22.60
CA VAL A 252 -16.62 20.16 22.88
C VAL A 252 -16.01 20.76 21.61
N ASN A 253 -16.14 20.07 20.47
CA ASN A 253 -15.67 20.51 19.17
C ASN A 253 -16.65 20.09 18.07
N ASP A 254 -17.39 21.05 17.52
CA ASP A 254 -18.31 20.83 16.40
C ASP A 254 -17.65 21.11 15.02
N ALA A 255 -16.40 21.56 14.96
CA ALA A 255 -15.73 21.83 13.68
C ALA A 255 -15.42 20.56 12.86
N LEU A 256 -15.48 19.37 13.48
CA LEU A 256 -15.17 18.08 12.88
C LEU A 256 -16.34 17.56 12.00
N PRO A 257 -16.24 17.59 10.65
CA PRO A 257 -17.37 17.29 9.78
C PRO A 257 -17.74 15.81 9.73
N ARG A 258 -16.77 14.90 9.76
CA ARG A 258 -17.01 13.45 9.70
C ARG A 258 -17.43 12.89 11.04
N LEU A 259 -17.11 13.57 12.16
CA LEU A 259 -17.76 13.31 13.45
C LEU A 259 -19.28 13.57 13.40
N LYS A 260 -19.72 14.62 12.67
CA LYS A 260 -21.15 14.88 12.41
C LYS A 260 -21.79 13.82 11.50
N ASN A 261 -21.03 13.22 10.57
CA ASN A 261 -21.50 12.08 9.78
C ASN A 261 -21.60 10.80 10.61
N LEU A 262 -20.60 10.54 11.47
CA LEU A 262 -20.57 9.40 12.39
C LEU A 262 -21.78 9.40 13.33
N LEU A 263 -22.20 10.57 13.81
CA LEU A 263 -23.43 10.68 14.60
C LEU A 263 -24.66 10.16 13.82
N LYS A 264 -24.85 10.62 12.57
CA LYS A 264 -26.00 10.23 11.73
C LYS A 264 -26.02 8.72 11.48
N GLU A 265 -24.88 8.14 11.11
CA GLU A 265 -24.75 6.70 10.87
C GLU A 265 -25.09 5.89 12.13
N LEU A 266 -24.54 6.28 13.30
CA LEU A 266 -24.84 5.62 14.58
C LEU A 266 -26.31 5.75 15.01
N GLU A 267 -26.99 6.84 14.65
CA GLU A 267 -28.42 7.01 14.94
C GLU A 267 -29.31 6.12 14.02
N VAL A 268 -28.91 5.93 12.76
CA VAL A 268 -29.61 5.09 11.78
C VAL A 268 -29.42 3.58 12.02
N LEU A 269 -28.29 3.13 12.58
CA LEU A 269 -28.04 1.72 12.88
C LEU A 269 -29.13 1.12 13.79
N ALA A 270 -29.79 0.05 13.34
CA ALA A 270 -30.81 -0.64 14.15
C ALA A 270 -30.23 -1.57 15.25
N ALA A 271 -28.98 -2.02 15.10
CA ALA A 271 -28.30 -2.92 16.03
C ALA A 271 -27.39 -2.18 17.02
N GLU A 272 -27.08 -2.83 18.16
CA GLU A 272 -26.04 -2.35 19.09
C GLU A 272 -24.60 -2.67 18.63
N GLU A 273 -24.44 -3.64 17.72
CA GLU A 273 -23.17 -3.96 17.09
C GLU A 273 -22.91 -3.05 15.87
N ILE A 274 -21.68 -2.56 15.73
CA ILE A 274 -21.31 -1.55 14.73
C ILE A 274 -20.48 -2.22 13.62
N PRO A 275 -21.05 -2.50 12.43
CA PRO A 275 -20.47 -3.43 11.45
C PRO A 275 -19.16 -2.95 10.82
N PHE A 276 -18.89 -1.65 10.86
CA PHE A 276 -17.70 -1.02 10.27
C PHE A 276 -16.47 -0.96 11.21
N VAL A 277 -16.57 -1.44 12.45
CA VAL A 277 -15.44 -1.54 13.39
C VAL A 277 -14.55 -2.76 13.07
N LYS A 278 -13.27 -2.70 13.45
CA LYS A 278 -12.29 -3.80 13.41
C LYS A 278 -12.05 -4.44 14.78
#